data_AF-A0A1I5NVI9-F1
#
_entry.id   AF-A0A1I5NVI9-F1
#
_cell.length_a   1.000
_cell.length_b   1.000
_cell.length_c   1.000
_cell.angle_alpha   90.00
_cell.angle_beta   90.00
_cell.angle_gamma   90.00
#
_symmetry.space_group_name_H-M   'P 1'
#
loop_
_entity.id
_entity.type
_entity.pdbx_description
1 polymer ?
#
loop_
_entity_poly.entity_id
_entity_poly.type
_entity_poly.pdbx_seq_one_letter_code
_entity_poly.pdbx_strand_id
1 'polypeptide(L)'
;MKTLEDLTAITLEKYNVDLKFIEDVKQDIKAINKGHRQKVLLEILSRAKQGPLFKTDGVAESLHGDLHGFAKIKSKSLNVRIIYRPVEGNPIKMEVIAIGPRDKEKAYRMASERLQKFLQHME
;
A
#
# COMPACT_ATOMS: atom_id res chain seq x y z
N MET A 1 -0.89 6.50 -18.61
CA MET A 1 -1.31 5.71 -17.43
C MET A 1 -0.05 5.52 -16.62
N LYS A 2 0.01 5.95 -15.36
CA LYS A 2 1.24 5.78 -14.57
C LYS A 2 1.38 4.32 -14.18
N THR A 3 2.55 3.72 -14.39
CA THR A 3 2.82 2.35 -13.95
C THR A 3 3.22 2.33 -12.48
N LEU A 4 3.47 1.15 -11.91
CA LEU A 4 3.99 1.03 -10.54
C LEU A 4 5.42 1.56 -10.44
N GLU A 5 6.20 1.38 -11.50
CA GLU A 5 7.56 1.88 -11.66
C GLU A 5 7.56 3.41 -11.71
N ASP A 6 6.66 4.01 -12.49
CA ASP A 6 6.50 5.47 -12.51
C ASP A 6 6.17 6.03 -11.12
N LEU A 7 5.28 5.35 -10.38
CA LEU A 7 4.94 5.75 -9.03
C LEU A 7 6.15 5.71 -8.10
N THR A 8 6.91 4.62 -8.15
CA THR A 8 8.10 4.42 -7.33
C THR A 8 9.13 5.50 -7.57
N ALA A 9 9.42 5.82 -8.84
CA ALA A 9 10.34 6.91 -9.20
C ALA A 9 9.85 8.27 -8.66
N ILE A 10 8.57 8.59 -8.86
CA ILE A 10 7.99 9.86 -8.42
C ILE A 10 8.01 9.99 -6.89
N THR A 11 7.66 8.94 -6.14
CA THR A 11 7.61 9.03 -4.68
C THR A 11 8.99 9.14 -4.07
N LEU A 12 9.97 8.44 -4.65
CA LEU A 12 11.35 8.51 -4.19
C LEU A 12 11.93 9.91 -4.45
N GLU A 13 11.81 10.42 -5.67
CA GLU A 13 12.37 11.71 -6.06
C GLU A 13 11.70 12.88 -5.31
N LYS A 14 10.37 12.89 -5.20
CA LYS A 14 9.63 14.07 -4.69
C LYS A 14 9.36 14.05 -3.20
N TYR A 15 9.26 12.87 -2.61
CA TYR A 15 8.81 12.72 -1.22
C TYR A 15 9.80 11.92 -0.36
N ASN A 16 10.93 11.48 -0.94
CA ASN A 16 11.89 10.62 -0.25
C ASN A 16 11.24 9.35 0.34
N VAL A 17 10.26 8.79 -0.40
CA VAL A 17 9.53 7.57 -0.04
C VAL A 17 9.82 6.48 -1.09
N ASP A 18 10.50 5.42 -0.68
CA ASP A 18 10.73 4.21 -1.47
C ASP A 18 9.50 3.31 -1.42
N LEU A 19 8.73 3.33 -2.52
CA LEU A 19 7.50 2.56 -2.65
C LEU A 19 7.84 1.17 -3.17
N LYS A 20 7.50 0.13 -2.40
CA LYS A 20 7.68 -1.27 -2.80
C LYS A 20 6.34 -1.95 -2.97
N PHE A 21 6.29 -2.88 -3.91
CA PHE A 21 5.13 -3.72 -4.16
C PHE A 21 5.58 -5.17 -4.17
N ILE A 22 4.87 -6.04 -3.47
CA ILE A 22 5.02 -7.47 -3.75
C ILE A 22 4.40 -7.81 -5.11
N GLU A 23 4.86 -8.91 -5.71
CA GLU A 23 4.43 -9.32 -7.05
C GLU A 23 2.90 -9.48 -7.16
N ASP A 24 2.27 -10.01 -6.11
CA ASP A 24 0.83 -10.23 -6.03
C ASP A 24 0.00 -8.93 -6.23
N VAL A 25 0.55 -7.76 -5.88
CA VAL A 25 -0.15 -6.48 -6.05
C VAL A 25 -0.37 -6.13 -7.53
N LYS A 26 0.48 -6.63 -8.44
CA LYS A 26 0.23 -6.46 -9.88
C LYS A 26 -1.07 -7.13 -10.31
N GLN A 27 -1.39 -8.29 -9.73
CA GLN A 27 -2.63 -9.00 -10.00
C GLN A 27 -3.83 -8.33 -9.32
N ASP A 28 -3.64 -7.82 -8.10
CA ASP A 28 -4.66 -7.06 -7.39
C ASP A 28 -5.16 -5.85 -8.22
N ILE A 29 -4.23 -5.09 -8.82
CA ILE A 29 -4.57 -3.94 -9.68
C ILE A 29 -5.29 -4.39 -10.95
N LYS A 30 -4.90 -5.52 -11.54
CA LYS A 30 -5.58 -6.09 -12.71
C LYS A 30 -7.01 -6.53 -12.36
N ALA A 31 -7.26 -7.03 -11.16
CA ALA A 31 -8.60 -7.42 -10.70
C ALA A 31 -9.52 -6.21 -10.46
N ILE A 32 -8.97 -5.01 -10.27
CA ILE A 32 -9.76 -3.78 -10.13
C ILE A 32 -10.33 -3.36 -11.50
N ASN A 33 -11.56 -2.84 -11.49
CA ASN A 33 -12.21 -2.25 -12.66
C ASN A 33 -11.24 -1.28 -13.37
N LYS A 34 -11.08 -1.44 -14.69
CA LYS A 34 -10.12 -0.67 -15.51
C LYS A 34 -10.22 0.85 -15.28
N GLY A 35 -11.42 1.39 -15.14
CA GLY A 35 -11.65 2.82 -14.89
C GLY A 35 -11.22 3.31 -13.50
N HIS A 36 -11.02 2.41 -12.54
CA HIS A 36 -10.63 2.73 -11.16
C HIS A 36 -9.13 2.59 -10.91
N ARG A 37 -8.40 1.83 -11.73
CA ARG A 37 -6.97 1.52 -11.51
C ARG A 37 -6.11 2.77 -11.33
N GLN A 38 -6.27 3.77 -12.21
CA GLN A 38 -5.50 5.01 -12.11
C GLN A 38 -5.81 5.78 -10.82
N LYS A 39 -7.06 5.76 -10.35
CA LYS A 39 -7.45 6.41 -9.09
C LYS A 39 -6.84 5.70 -7.88
N VAL A 40 -6.75 4.37 -7.90
CA VAL A 40 -6.04 3.60 -6.86
C VAL A 40 -4.57 4.00 -6.77
N LEU A 41 -3.89 4.16 -7.90
CA LEU A 41 -2.50 4.62 -7.91
C LEU A 41 -2.37 6.05 -7.33
N LEU A 42 -3.33 6.93 -7.62
CA LEU A 42 -3.35 8.28 -7.03
C LEU A 42 -3.56 8.27 -5.51
N GLU A 43 -4.34 7.32 -4.97
CA GLU A 43 -4.50 7.16 -3.52
C GLU A 43 -3.17 6.76 -2.85
N ILE A 44 -2.38 5.89 -3.49
CA ILE A 44 -1.05 5.49 -3.00
C ILE A 44 -0.08 6.67 -3.03
N LEU A 45 -0.03 7.38 -4.16
CA LEU A 45 0.78 8.58 -4.31
C LEU A 45 0.42 9.66 -3.28
N SER A 46 -0.88 9.85 -3.05
CA SER A 46 -1.38 10.79 -2.04
C SER A 46 -0.91 10.41 -0.64
N ARG A 47 -0.97 9.11 -0.29
CA ARG A 47 -0.46 8.63 1.01
C ARG A 47 1.04 8.84 1.16
N ALA A 48 1.83 8.53 0.13
CA ALA A 48 3.27 8.77 0.16
C ALA A 48 3.59 10.27 0.38
N LYS A 49 2.87 11.17 -0.31
CA LYS A 49 3.00 12.62 -0.12
C LYS A 49 2.62 13.08 1.30
N GLN A 50 1.61 12.47 1.91
CA GLN A 50 1.10 12.87 3.23
C GLN A 50 1.97 12.39 4.41
N GLY A 51 2.90 11.46 4.17
CA GLY A 51 3.67 10.80 5.23
C GLY A 51 3.11 9.40 5.53
N PRO A 52 3.69 8.33 4.98
CA PRO A 52 3.12 6.99 5.07
C PRO A 52 3.31 6.34 6.45
N LEU A 53 4.20 6.88 7.29
CA LEU A 53 4.48 6.43 8.65
C LEU A 53 3.27 6.52 9.56
N PHE A 54 3.35 5.83 10.70
CA PHE A 54 2.36 5.94 11.76
C PHE A 54 2.42 7.31 12.44
N LYS A 55 1.31 7.73 13.04
CA LYS A 55 1.30 8.89 13.95
C LYS A 55 2.31 8.66 15.08
N THR A 56 3.11 9.64 15.50
CA THR A 56 3.08 11.09 15.14
C THR A 56 3.86 11.48 13.88
N ASP A 57 4.72 10.61 13.36
CA ASP A 57 5.65 10.92 12.26
C ASP A 57 5.04 10.84 10.85
N GLY A 58 3.81 10.35 10.77
CA GLY A 58 2.99 10.36 9.56
C GLY A 58 1.50 10.34 9.87
N VAL A 59 0.69 9.92 8.90
CA VAL A 59 -0.78 9.95 9.00
C VAL A 59 -1.41 8.57 9.22
N ALA A 60 -0.61 7.51 9.24
CA ALA A 60 -1.11 6.15 9.33
C ALA A 60 -1.48 5.75 10.75
N GLU A 61 -2.36 4.75 10.84
CA GLU A 61 -2.71 4.07 12.08
C GLU A 61 -2.46 2.58 11.90
N SER A 62 -1.82 1.98 12.90
CA SER A 62 -1.51 0.55 12.92
C SER A 62 -2.79 -0.28 12.90
N LEU A 63 -2.77 -1.37 12.15
CA LEU A 63 -3.77 -2.43 12.25
C LEU A 63 -3.54 -3.27 13.51
N HIS A 64 -4.45 -4.19 13.78
CA HIS A 64 -4.40 -5.09 14.94
C HIS A 64 -4.31 -6.54 14.48
N GLY A 65 -4.07 -7.45 15.43
CA GLY A 65 -3.91 -8.89 15.15
C GLY A 65 -2.69 -9.17 14.29
N ASP A 66 -2.80 -10.12 13.37
CA ASP A 66 -1.70 -10.56 12.50
C ASP A 66 -1.11 -9.44 11.64
N LEU A 67 -1.87 -8.38 11.38
CA LEU A 67 -1.43 -7.22 10.60
C LEU A 67 -0.91 -6.07 11.48
N HIS A 68 -0.63 -6.30 12.76
CA HIS A 68 0.03 -5.31 13.60
C HIS A 68 1.33 -4.81 12.93
N GLY A 69 1.52 -3.48 12.90
CA GLY A 69 2.63 -2.86 12.18
C GLY A 69 2.38 -2.62 10.69
N PHE A 70 1.18 -2.95 10.18
CA PHE A 70 0.71 -2.53 8.87
C PHE A 70 -0.34 -1.42 9.00
N ALA A 71 -0.57 -0.72 7.89
CA ALA A 71 -1.52 0.37 7.75
C ALA A 71 -2.49 0.11 6.60
N LYS A 72 -3.52 0.96 6.52
CA LYS A 72 -4.49 0.95 5.41
C LYS A 72 -4.75 2.33 4.81
N ILE A 73 -5.05 2.33 3.51
CA ILE A 73 -5.74 3.43 2.82
C ILE A 73 -7.16 2.96 2.52
N LYS A 74 -8.15 3.81 2.79
CA LYS A 74 -9.58 3.51 2.63
C LYS A 74 -10.18 4.42 1.56
N SER A 75 -10.35 3.95 0.33
CA SER A 75 -11.05 4.73 -0.70
C SER A 75 -12.52 4.30 -0.80
N LYS A 76 -13.45 5.15 -0.36
CA LYS A 76 -14.90 4.86 -0.39
C LYS A 76 -15.43 4.85 -1.83
N SER A 77 -15.04 5.84 -2.63
CA SER A 77 -15.47 6.01 -4.02
C SER A 77 -15.03 4.86 -4.92
N LEU A 78 -13.87 4.27 -4.65
CA LEU A 78 -13.34 3.13 -5.41
C LEU A 78 -13.74 1.77 -4.84
N ASN A 79 -14.38 1.76 -3.67
CA ASN A 79 -14.71 0.56 -2.90
C ASN A 79 -13.52 -0.38 -2.63
N VAL A 80 -12.31 0.15 -2.45
CA VAL A 80 -11.09 -0.64 -2.15
C VAL A 80 -10.41 -0.26 -0.83
N ARG A 81 -9.60 -1.18 -0.31
CA ARG A 81 -8.56 -0.93 0.70
C ARG A 81 -7.20 -1.32 0.14
N ILE A 82 -6.20 -0.53 0.51
CA ILE A 82 -4.79 -0.77 0.18
C ILE A 82 -4.08 -0.99 1.51
N ILE A 83 -3.45 -2.15 1.67
CA ILE A 83 -2.71 -2.53 2.88
C ILE A 83 -1.22 -2.41 2.60
N TYR A 84 -0.48 -1.80 3.52
CA TYR A 84 0.96 -1.59 3.37
C TYR A 84 1.69 -1.58 4.72
N ARG A 85 2.98 -1.87 4.74
CA ARG A 85 3.88 -1.69 5.88
C ARG A 85 4.65 -0.38 5.73
N PRO A 86 4.50 0.60 6.63
CA PRO A 86 5.45 1.69 6.73
C PRO A 86 6.73 1.23 7.44
N VAL A 87 7.89 1.61 6.93
CA VAL A 87 9.18 1.34 7.58
C VAL A 87 9.96 2.65 7.64
N GLU A 88 10.39 3.02 8.83
CA GLU A 88 11.25 4.18 9.06
C GLU A 88 12.61 3.98 8.39
N GLY A 89 13.25 5.09 8.02
CA GLY A 89 14.53 5.09 7.33
C GLY A 89 14.71 6.33 6.46
N ASN A 90 15.83 6.36 5.73
CA ASN A 90 16.12 7.38 4.75
C ASN A 90 16.62 6.70 3.45
N PRO A 91 15.75 6.48 2.44
CA PRO A 91 14.34 6.91 2.38
C PRO A 91 13.40 6.11 3.29
N ILE A 92 12.22 6.66 3.57
CA ILE A 92 11.11 5.94 4.21
C ILE A 92 10.62 4.86 3.25
N LYS A 93 10.37 3.63 3.70
CA LYS A 93 9.77 2.61 2.84
C LYS A 93 8.26 2.53 3.06
N MET A 94 7.53 2.40 1.96
CA MET A 94 6.10 2.13 1.95
C MET A 94 5.85 0.85 1.15
N GLU A 95 5.61 -0.25 1.85
CA GLU A 95 5.62 -1.58 1.23
C GLU A 95 4.21 -2.13 1.10
N VAL A 96 3.63 -2.03 -0.09
CA VAL A 96 2.26 -2.42 -0.38
C VAL A 96 2.17 -3.94 -0.54
N ILE A 97 1.32 -4.57 0.27
CA ILE A 97 1.15 -6.03 0.34
C ILE A 97 -0.17 -6.51 -0.28
N ALA A 98 -1.22 -5.68 -0.28
CA ALA A 98 -2.50 -6.07 -0.87
C ALA A 98 -3.35 -4.88 -1.30
N ILE A 99 -4.10 -5.05 -2.39
CA ILE A 99 -5.18 -4.15 -2.79
C ILE A 99 -6.43 -4.98 -3.05
N GLY A 100 -7.50 -4.72 -2.31
CA GLY A 100 -8.71 -5.54 -2.40
C GLY A 100 -9.98 -4.75 -2.13
N PRO A 101 -11.16 -5.35 -2.38
CA PRO A 101 -12.43 -4.71 -2.11
C PRO A 101 -12.61 -4.45 -0.61
N ARG A 102 -13.45 -3.47 -0.28
CA ARG A 102 -13.79 -3.18 1.13
C ARG A 102 -14.71 -4.22 1.76
N ASP A 103 -15.33 -5.07 0.96
CA ASP A 103 -16.31 -6.04 1.45
C ASP A 103 -15.64 -7.19 2.22
N LYS A 104 -16.33 -7.67 3.27
CA LYS A 104 -15.99 -8.87 4.06
C LYS A 104 -14.51 -9.02 4.41
N GLU A 105 -13.83 -7.93 4.78
CA GLU A 105 -12.42 -7.99 5.21
C GLU A 105 -11.44 -8.57 4.17
N LYS A 106 -11.85 -8.70 2.90
CA LYS A 106 -11.09 -9.45 1.89
C LYS A 106 -9.67 -8.91 1.72
N ALA A 107 -9.50 -7.59 1.68
CA ALA A 107 -8.18 -6.97 1.59
C ALA A 107 -7.26 -7.29 2.79
N TYR A 108 -7.82 -7.47 4.00
CA TYR A 108 -7.02 -7.87 5.16
C TYR A 108 -6.63 -9.34 5.07
N ARG A 109 -7.57 -10.23 4.72
CA ARG A 109 -7.27 -11.65 4.53
C ARG A 109 -6.19 -11.88 3.48
N MET A 110 -6.30 -11.20 2.33
CA MET A 110 -5.27 -11.21 1.29
C MET A 110 -3.90 -10.77 1.82
N ALA A 111 -3.84 -9.75 2.68
CA ALA A 111 -2.59 -9.32 3.29
C ALA A 111 -2.05 -10.36 4.29
N SER A 112 -2.90 -10.90 5.16
CA SER A 112 -2.52 -11.90 6.17
C SER A 112 -2.00 -13.19 5.52
N GLU A 113 -2.66 -13.69 4.47
CA GLU A 113 -2.24 -14.88 3.71
C GLU A 113 -0.86 -14.70 3.08
N ARG A 114 -0.46 -13.45 2.77
CA ARG A 114 0.82 -13.12 2.12
C ARG A 114 1.91 -12.78 3.13
N LEU A 115 1.59 -12.65 4.42
CA LEU A 115 2.48 -12.09 5.43
C LEU A 115 3.76 -12.93 5.62
N GLN A 116 3.64 -14.25 5.70
CA GLN A 116 4.80 -15.15 5.84
C GLN A 116 5.79 -14.99 4.67
N LYS A 117 5.29 -15.05 3.44
CA LYS A 117 6.09 -14.84 2.23
C LYS A 117 6.70 -13.44 2.20
N PHE A 118 5.92 -12.42 2.57
CA PHE A 118 6.36 -11.03 2.60
C PHE A 118 7.56 -10.84 3.55
N LEU A 119 7.47 -11.33 4.79
CA LEU A 119 8.54 -11.15 5.77
C LEU A 119 9.84 -11.86 5.37
N GLN A 120 9.77 -13.03 4.73
CA GLN A 120 10.95 -13.75 4.25
C GLN A 120 11.72 -13.05 3.11
N HIS A 121 11.06 -12.17 2.35
CA HIS A 121 11.61 -11.57 1.13
C HIS A 121 11.93 -10.07 1.27
N MET A 122 11.55 -9.46 2.39
CA MET A 122 11.63 -8.00 2.61
C MET A 122 12.54 -7.63 3.80
N GLU A 123 13.35 -8.57 4.26
CA GLU A 123 14.50 -8.33 5.15
C GLU A 123 15.77 -7.98 4.36
#